data_AF-A0A7S3RI03-F1
#
_entry.id   AF-A0A7S3RI03-F1
#
_cell.length_a   1.000
_cell.length_b   1.000
_cell.length_c   1.000
_cell.angle_alpha   90.00
_cell.angle_beta   90.00
_cell.angle_gamma   90.00
#
_symmetry.space_group_name_H-M   'P 1'
#
loop_
_entity.id
_entity.type
_entity.pdbx_description
1 polymer ?
#
loop_
_entity_poly.entity_id
_entity_poly.type
_entity_poly.pdbx_seq_one_letter_code
_entity_poly.pdbx_strand_id
1 'polypeptide(L)'
;MPPPVITYGDWVASWTMQTHLRVIVALSLSWLGALLALCHRVNGGAKGFSREGEPGTAAPLARLLAMGGLYGQQRPYLEVAGVTACAGVLGMVALACCDFVYARHTKARWFALHVIANVWISLLCLPDLAFMAADPLAALKEHRLNHWPASLIFSVHVYHMAFFKNLQPIDWLHHLLMVVLAGPIVITAEVGPMMNYNHFFMCGVPGGVDYLMLFLVKHSWMTPLEEKRIATVINVWFRAPWLVSVACFGYIQFFIDNTPLHIFLFRCFLLLLAAWNGLFFMERVVGNFHVNRYKAKTAADASRLSPASAAAAAGEDQDYETDEHVLPSTVIPNALSEGLGLGGGMRVAVSHQDLLQLEAEPAREAYPTAEAAKEAKKAR
;
A
#
# COMPACT_ATOMS: atom_id res chain seq x y z
N MET A 1 -2.65 21.15 34.50
CA MET A 1 -3.42 21.38 33.26
C MET A 1 -4.81 20.80 33.48
N PRO A 2 -5.89 21.50 33.14
CA PRO A 2 -7.22 20.91 33.17
C PRO A 2 -7.30 19.76 32.15
N PRO A 3 -8.08 18.70 32.42
CA PRO A 3 -8.32 17.64 31.44
C PRO A 3 -9.01 18.23 30.19
N PRO A 4 -8.74 17.67 29.00
CA PRO A 4 -9.39 18.13 27.78
C PRO A 4 -10.91 17.99 27.90
N VAL A 5 -11.63 19.05 27.51
CA VAL A 5 -13.09 19.04 27.46
C VAL A 5 -13.51 18.17 26.28
N ILE A 6 -14.02 16.98 26.56
CA ILE A 6 -14.60 16.10 25.54
C ILE A 6 -15.92 16.74 25.10
N THR A 7 -16.03 17.06 23.82
CA THR A 7 -17.23 17.65 23.24
C THR A 7 -18.23 16.56 22.84
N TYR A 8 -19.49 16.93 22.64
CA TYR A 8 -20.52 16.01 22.12
C TYR A 8 -20.14 15.46 20.73
N GLY A 9 -19.42 16.25 19.92
CA GLY A 9 -18.89 15.82 18.63
C GLY A 9 -17.89 14.66 18.76
N ASP A 10 -17.02 14.69 19.77
CA ASP A 10 -16.05 13.62 20.03
C ASP A 10 -16.73 12.30 20.40
N TRP A 11 -17.82 12.37 21.16
CA TRP A 11 -18.64 11.20 21.50
C TRP A 11 -19.31 10.58 20.28
N VAL A 12 -19.94 11.39 19.44
CA VAL A 12 -20.59 10.91 18.20
C VAL A 12 -19.55 10.32 17.25
N ALA A 13 -18.41 10.98 17.06
CA ALA A 13 -17.31 10.46 16.24
C ALA A 13 -16.82 9.10 16.76
N SER A 14 -16.60 8.96 18.07
CA SER A 14 -16.16 7.69 18.67
C SER A 14 -17.18 6.56 18.48
N TRP A 15 -18.47 6.85 18.62
CA TRP A 15 -19.54 5.86 18.47
C TRP A 15 -19.70 5.42 17.00
N THR A 16 -19.60 6.38 16.08
CA THR A 16 -19.66 6.13 14.64
C THR A 16 -18.46 5.28 14.22
N MET A 17 -17.24 5.62 14.67
CA MET A 17 -16.02 4.84 14.42
C MET A 17 -16.13 3.39 14.94
N GLN A 18 -16.59 3.20 16.17
CA GLN A 18 -16.81 1.85 16.72
C GLN A 18 -17.83 1.06 15.90
N THR A 19 -18.88 1.71 15.40
CA THR A 19 -19.90 1.08 14.56
C THR A 19 -19.33 0.63 13.22
N HIS A 20 -18.59 1.51 12.52
CA HIS A 20 -17.91 1.15 11.26
C HIS A 20 -16.90 0.02 11.45
N LEU A 21 -16.10 0.07 12.52
CA LEU A 21 -15.14 -0.99 12.82
C LEU A 21 -15.84 -2.34 13.06
N ARG A 22 -16.94 -2.35 13.83
CA ARG A 22 -17.74 -3.56 14.05
C ARG A 22 -18.32 -4.12 12.75
N VAL A 23 -18.81 -3.26 11.85
CA VAL A 23 -19.35 -3.68 10.55
C VAL A 23 -18.24 -4.25 9.65
N ILE A 24 -17.08 -3.59 9.57
CA ILE A 24 -15.91 -4.08 8.83
C ILE A 24 -15.50 -5.45 9.34
N VAL A 25 -15.40 -5.62 10.67
CA VAL A 25 -15.07 -6.91 11.30
C VAL A 25 -16.15 -7.94 10.98
N ALA A 26 -17.44 -7.61 11.10
CA ALA A 26 -18.53 -8.54 10.85
C ALA A 26 -18.60 -8.99 9.38
N LEU A 27 -18.45 -8.08 8.41
CA LEU A 27 -18.38 -8.40 6.99
C LEU A 27 -17.14 -9.24 6.67
N SER A 28 -16.00 -8.91 7.28
CA SER A 28 -14.80 -9.73 7.14
C SER A 28 -15.05 -11.14 7.67
N LEU A 29 -15.55 -11.30 8.90
CA LEU A 29 -15.86 -12.63 9.46
C LEU A 29 -16.91 -13.39 8.65
N SER A 30 -17.90 -12.71 8.08
CA SER A 30 -18.91 -13.34 7.21
C SER A 30 -18.29 -13.83 5.91
N TRP A 31 -17.42 -13.02 5.31
CA TRP A 31 -16.64 -13.42 4.13
C TRP A 31 -15.70 -14.57 4.43
N LEU A 32 -15.01 -14.55 5.59
CA LEU A 32 -14.20 -15.67 6.07
C LEU A 32 -15.01 -16.94 6.12
N GLY A 33 -16.20 -16.89 6.74
CA GLY A 33 -17.10 -18.02 6.86
C GLY A 33 -17.52 -18.57 5.49
N ALA A 34 -17.90 -17.68 4.56
CA ALA A 34 -18.26 -18.06 3.20
C ALA A 34 -17.09 -18.66 2.42
N LEU A 35 -15.89 -18.06 2.52
CA LEU A 35 -14.66 -18.56 1.92
C LEU A 35 -14.32 -19.94 2.49
N LEU A 36 -14.31 -20.09 3.82
CA LEU A 36 -14.02 -21.35 4.49
C LEU A 36 -15.04 -22.44 4.10
N ALA A 37 -16.32 -22.09 3.96
CA ALA A 37 -17.35 -23.03 3.51
C ALA A 37 -17.15 -23.45 2.04
N LEU A 38 -16.77 -22.51 1.16
CA LEU A 38 -16.46 -22.79 -0.24
C LEU A 38 -15.20 -23.66 -0.35
N CYS A 39 -14.13 -23.26 0.31
CA CYS A 39 -12.89 -24.02 0.45
C CYS A 39 -13.16 -25.43 0.99
N HIS A 40 -13.98 -25.57 2.02
CA HIS A 40 -14.37 -26.88 2.55
C HIS A 40 -15.18 -27.70 1.55
N ARG A 41 -16.08 -27.10 0.76
CA ARG A 41 -16.81 -27.83 -0.28
C ARG A 41 -15.94 -28.24 -1.46
N VAL A 42 -15.05 -27.36 -1.91
CA VAL A 42 -14.16 -27.60 -3.05
C VAL A 42 -13.06 -28.59 -2.67
N ASN A 43 -12.45 -28.41 -1.49
CA ASN A 43 -11.31 -29.21 -1.02
C ASN A 43 -11.71 -30.39 -0.14
N GLY A 44 -12.91 -30.41 0.45
CA GLY A 44 -13.39 -31.53 1.28
C GLY A 44 -13.67 -32.81 0.48
N GLY A 45 -13.79 -32.71 -0.85
CA GLY A 45 -13.80 -33.86 -1.76
C GLY A 45 -12.42 -34.20 -2.34
N ALA A 46 -11.45 -33.30 -2.25
CA ALA A 46 -10.07 -33.59 -2.65
C ALA A 46 -9.42 -34.42 -1.54
N LYS A 47 -8.88 -35.60 -1.85
CA LYS A 47 -8.00 -36.32 -0.93
C LYS A 47 -6.90 -35.34 -0.55
N GLY A 48 -6.92 -34.86 0.69
CA GLY A 48 -6.08 -33.74 1.11
C GLY A 48 -4.65 -33.98 0.65
N PHE A 49 -4.08 -33.00 -0.05
CA PHE A 49 -2.65 -32.92 -0.30
C PHE A 49 -1.93 -32.65 1.03
N SER A 50 -2.04 -33.58 1.97
CA SER A 50 -1.09 -33.69 3.06
C SER A 50 0.25 -33.90 2.40
N ARG A 51 1.22 -33.02 2.71
CA ARG A 51 2.62 -33.19 2.34
C ARG A 51 2.98 -34.64 2.69
N GLU A 52 3.24 -35.47 1.67
CA GLU A 52 3.54 -36.88 1.88
C GLU A 52 4.69 -36.97 2.89
N GLY A 53 4.42 -37.51 4.08
CA GLY A 53 5.42 -37.70 5.13
C GLY A 53 5.22 -36.94 6.45
N GLU A 54 4.26 -36.02 6.59
CA GLU A 54 3.95 -35.47 7.93
C GLU A 54 2.80 -36.23 8.62
N PRO A 55 3.09 -37.04 9.66
CA PRO A 55 2.06 -37.79 10.38
C PRO A 55 1.16 -36.85 11.19
N GLY A 56 -0.02 -36.54 10.65
CA GLY A 56 -1.29 -36.37 11.37
C GLY A 56 -1.48 -35.21 12.37
N THR A 57 -0.44 -34.48 12.77
CA THR A 57 -0.48 -33.57 13.94
C THR A 57 -0.74 -32.09 13.61
N ALA A 58 -0.94 -31.71 12.36
CA ALA A 58 -1.26 -30.31 12.03
C ALA A 58 -2.54 -29.87 12.76
N ALA A 59 -2.39 -28.87 13.64
CA ALA A 59 -3.45 -28.31 14.46
C ALA A 59 -4.68 -27.91 13.61
N PRO A 60 -5.91 -27.92 14.14
CA PRO A 60 -7.12 -27.53 13.41
C PRO A 60 -7.00 -26.18 12.71
N LEU A 61 -6.28 -25.23 13.32
CA LEU A 61 -6.00 -23.91 12.76
C LEU A 61 -5.08 -23.97 11.52
N ALA A 62 -4.08 -24.86 11.52
CA ALA A 62 -3.22 -25.07 10.35
C ALA A 62 -4.01 -25.70 9.20
N ARG A 63 -4.96 -26.61 9.49
CA ARG A 63 -5.88 -27.15 8.47
C ARG A 63 -6.86 -26.08 7.97
N LEU A 64 -7.34 -25.19 8.84
CA LEU A 64 -8.20 -24.07 8.47
C LEU A 64 -7.49 -23.09 7.52
N LEU A 65 -6.24 -22.76 7.81
CA LEU A 65 -5.40 -21.90 6.97
C LEU A 65 -4.97 -22.62 5.68
N ALA A 66 -4.74 -23.94 5.74
CA ALA A 66 -4.44 -24.77 4.58
C ALA A 66 -5.66 -25.04 3.67
N MET A 67 -6.89 -25.01 4.20
CA MET A 67 -8.12 -25.16 3.41
C MET A 67 -8.30 -24.01 2.42
N GLY A 68 -7.68 -22.85 2.67
CA GLY A 68 -7.56 -21.77 1.70
C GLY A 68 -6.63 -22.13 0.53
N GLY A 69 -5.51 -22.82 0.76
CA GLY A 69 -4.51 -23.02 -0.28
C GLY A 69 -4.94 -24.03 -1.35
N LEU A 70 -5.21 -23.53 -2.56
CA LEU A 70 -4.94 -24.29 -3.78
C LEU A 70 -3.42 -24.44 -3.89
N TYR A 71 -2.84 -25.35 -3.10
CA TYR A 71 -1.43 -25.71 -3.20
C TYR A 71 -1.25 -26.58 -4.45
N GLY A 72 -1.20 -25.94 -5.62
CA GLY A 72 -0.80 -26.60 -6.85
C GLY A 72 0.72 -26.68 -6.92
N GLN A 73 1.26 -27.79 -7.42
CA GLN A 73 2.52 -27.68 -8.16
C GLN A 73 2.26 -26.75 -9.35
N GLN A 74 3.20 -25.87 -9.71
CA GLN A 74 2.98 -24.82 -10.72
C GLN A 74 2.78 -25.33 -12.17
N ARG A 75 2.33 -26.56 -12.39
CA ARG A 75 2.15 -27.14 -13.71
C ARG A 75 0.90 -27.99 -13.77
N PRO A 76 0.07 -27.81 -14.82
CA PRO A 76 0.26 -26.92 -15.98
C PRO A 76 -0.07 -25.43 -15.72
N TYR A 77 0.71 -24.50 -16.30
CA TYR A 77 0.54 -23.04 -16.12
C TYR A 77 -0.88 -22.52 -16.40
N LEU A 78 -1.56 -23.11 -17.39
CA LEU A 78 -2.93 -22.75 -17.76
C LEU A 78 -3.93 -23.07 -16.64
N GLU A 79 -3.70 -24.13 -15.88
CA GLU A 79 -4.53 -24.48 -14.73
C GLU A 79 -4.32 -23.46 -13.61
N VAL A 80 -3.07 -23.12 -13.28
CA VAL A 80 -2.75 -22.10 -12.27
C VAL A 80 -3.34 -20.75 -12.65
N ALA A 81 -3.21 -20.35 -13.91
CA ALA A 81 -3.78 -19.11 -14.43
C ALA A 81 -5.32 -19.14 -14.38
N GLY A 82 -5.96 -20.24 -14.78
CA GLY A 82 -7.40 -20.40 -14.74
C GLY A 82 -7.95 -20.35 -13.31
N VAL A 83 -7.31 -21.07 -12.39
CA VAL A 83 -7.66 -21.07 -10.96
C VAL A 83 -7.50 -19.68 -10.36
N THR A 84 -6.38 -19.01 -10.63
CA THR A 84 -6.11 -17.65 -10.12
C THR A 84 -7.11 -16.64 -10.70
N ALA A 85 -7.45 -16.76 -11.98
CA ALA A 85 -8.47 -15.91 -12.62
C ALA A 85 -9.87 -16.16 -12.02
N CYS A 86 -10.26 -17.41 -11.82
CA CYS A 86 -11.53 -17.75 -11.16
C CYS A 86 -11.60 -17.20 -9.74
N ALA A 87 -10.54 -17.38 -8.95
CA ALA A 87 -10.43 -16.81 -7.61
C ALA A 87 -10.46 -15.27 -7.65
N GLY A 88 -9.83 -14.65 -8.64
CA GLY A 88 -9.88 -13.21 -8.89
C GLY A 88 -11.29 -12.71 -9.18
N VAL A 89 -12.06 -13.42 -10.01
CA VAL A 89 -13.47 -13.08 -10.27
C VAL A 89 -14.32 -13.21 -9.02
N LEU A 90 -14.13 -14.28 -8.23
CA LEU A 90 -14.81 -14.44 -6.95
C LEU A 90 -14.48 -13.31 -5.97
N GLY A 91 -13.20 -12.90 -5.93
CA GLY A 91 -12.76 -11.74 -5.14
C GLY A 91 -13.42 -10.43 -5.59
N MET A 92 -13.60 -10.22 -6.90
CA MET A 92 -14.32 -9.04 -7.41
C MET A 92 -15.80 -9.06 -7.03
N VAL A 93 -16.47 -10.22 -7.12
CA VAL A 93 -17.87 -10.36 -6.70
C VAL A 93 -18.00 -10.07 -5.21
N ALA A 94 -17.08 -10.60 -4.40
CA ALA A 94 -17.05 -10.31 -2.97
C ALA A 94 -16.85 -8.81 -2.67
N LEU A 95 -15.93 -8.15 -3.36
CA LEU A 95 -15.73 -6.70 -3.23
C LEU A 95 -16.99 -5.94 -3.63
N ALA A 96 -17.65 -6.32 -4.72
CA ALA A 96 -18.92 -5.72 -5.14
C ALA A 96 -20.02 -5.89 -4.09
N CYS A 97 -20.10 -7.06 -3.42
CA CYS A 97 -21.01 -7.28 -2.31
C CYS A 97 -20.68 -6.37 -1.11
N CYS A 98 -19.41 -6.32 -0.69
CA CYS A 98 -18.96 -5.41 0.38
C CYS A 98 -19.25 -3.95 0.04
N ASP A 99 -19.10 -3.59 -1.24
CA ASP A 99 -19.36 -2.26 -1.72
C ASP A 99 -20.85 -1.92 -1.65
N PHE A 100 -21.70 -2.82 -2.17
CA PHE A 100 -23.14 -2.64 -2.18
C PHE A 100 -23.75 -2.57 -0.78
N VAL A 101 -23.30 -3.45 0.13
CA VAL A 101 -23.84 -3.56 1.49
C VAL A 101 -23.28 -2.49 2.43
N TYR A 102 -22.05 -2.04 2.20
CA TYR A 102 -21.35 -1.18 3.16
C TYR A 102 -20.62 0.00 2.51
N ALA A 103 -19.63 -0.24 1.65
CA ALA A 103 -18.67 0.80 1.32
C ALA A 103 -19.31 2.01 0.61
N ARG A 104 -20.33 1.79 -0.23
CA ARG A 104 -21.08 2.86 -0.90
C ARG A 104 -21.82 3.81 0.04
N HIS A 105 -22.02 3.41 1.30
CA HIS A 105 -22.65 4.22 2.34
C HIS A 105 -21.63 5.03 3.16
N THR A 106 -20.34 4.96 2.81
CA THR A 106 -19.26 5.71 3.46
C THR A 106 -18.76 6.84 2.55
N LYS A 107 -18.22 7.91 3.16
CA LYS A 107 -17.58 9.01 2.40
C LYS A 107 -16.30 8.56 1.69
N ALA A 108 -15.67 7.51 2.22
CA ALA A 108 -14.40 6.97 1.79
C ALA A 108 -14.56 5.55 1.20
N ARG A 109 -15.55 5.40 0.30
CA ARG A 109 -15.95 4.12 -0.31
C ARG A 109 -14.76 3.28 -0.75
N TRP A 110 -13.84 3.88 -1.50
CA TRP A 110 -12.67 3.17 -2.02
C TRP A 110 -11.74 2.68 -0.91
N PHE A 111 -11.37 3.57 0.02
CA PHE A 111 -10.47 3.24 1.12
C PHE A 111 -11.06 2.16 2.03
N ALA A 112 -12.39 2.17 2.26
CA ALA A 112 -13.07 1.12 3.02
C ALA A 112 -12.92 -0.27 2.38
N LEU A 113 -13.12 -0.37 1.05
CA LEU A 113 -12.93 -1.64 0.32
C LEU A 113 -11.49 -2.13 0.39
N HIS A 114 -10.53 -1.21 0.27
CA HIS A 114 -9.12 -1.55 0.35
C HIS A 114 -8.70 -2.06 1.73
N VAL A 115 -9.18 -1.44 2.80
CA VAL A 115 -8.95 -1.93 4.17
C VAL A 115 -9.44 -3.38 4.30
N ILE A 116 -10.66 -3.67 3.86
CA ILE A 116 -11.23 -5.03 3.93
C ILE A 116 -10.36 -6.02 3.13
N ALA A 117 -10.02 -5.69 1.88
CA ALA A 117 -9.18 -6.56 1.05
C ALA A 117 -7.79 -6.80 1.66
N ASN A 118 -7.15 -5.76 2.18
CA ASN A 118 -5.79 -5.84 2.73
C ASN A 118 -5.74 -6.62 4.04
N VAL A 119 -6.81 -6.59 4.85
CA VAL A 119 -6.94 -7.48 6.01
C VAL A 119 -6.93 -8.94 5.55
N TRP A 120 -7.69 -9.26 4.50
CA TRP A 120 -7.73 -10.62 3.95
C TRP A 120 -6.41 -11.09 3.37
N ILE A 121 -5.78 -10.23 2.56
CA ILE A 121 -4.45 -10.49 1.99
C ILE A 121 -3.45 -10.76 3.12
N SER A 122 -3.42 -9.91 4.15
CA SER A 122 -2.54 -10.08 5.32
C SER A 122 -2.70 -11.45 5.97
N LEU A 123 -3.93 -11.85 6.29
CA LEU A 123 -4.23 -13.10 6.97
C LEU A 123 -3.84 -14.32 6.13
N LEU A 124 -4.14 -14.28 4.84
CA LEU A 124 -3.85 -15.38 3.91
C LEU A 124 -2.35 -15.54 3.62
N CYS A 125 -1.54 -14.49 3.82
CA CYS A 125 -0.09 -14.54 3.70
C CYS A 125 0.63 -15.04 4.96
N LEU A 126 -0.01 -15.08 6.14
CA LEU A 126 0.65 -15.42 7.41
C LEU A 126 1.36 -16.78 7.42
N PRO A 127 0.80 -17.87 6.84
CA PRO A 127 1.50 -19.16 6.84
C PRO A 127 2.85 -19.11 6.10
N ASP A 128 2.88 -18.49 4.92
CA ASP A 128 4.10 -18.38 4.12
C ASP A 128 5.10 -17.38 4.73
N LEU A 129 4.60 -16.31 5.35
CA LEU A 129 5.42 -15.38 6.12
C LEU A 129 6.11 -16.09 7.30
N ALA A 130 5.36 -16.91 8.05
CA ALA A 130 5.90 -17.69 9.16
C ALA A 130 6.94 -18.71 8.66
N PHE A 131 6.70 -19.35 7.51
CA PHE A 131 7.65 -20.29 6.91
C PHE A 131 8.95 -19.59 6.47
N MET A 132 8.85 -18.46 5.76
CA MET A 132 10.00 -17.63 5.38
C MET A 132 10.80 -17.14 6.59
N ALA A 133 10.13 -16.83 7.70
CA ALA A 133 10.79 -16.40 8.93
C ALA A 133 11.47 -17.55 9.69
N ALA A 134 10.88 -18.75 9.69
CA ALA A 134 11.36 -19.90 10.44
C ALA A 134 12.50 -20.67 9.73
N ASP A 135 12.37 -20.86 8.41
CA ASP A 135 13.38 -21.55 7.59
C ASP A 135 13.41 -20.95 6.18
N PRO A 136 14.09 -19.80 5.99
CA PRO A 136 14.13 -19.11 4.72
C PRO A 136 14.75 -19.95 3.60
N LEU A 137 15.72 -20.82 3.91
CA LEU A 137 16.39 -21.63 2.88
C LEU A 137 15.49 -22.75 2.37
N ALA A 138 14.72 -23.40 3.26
CA ALA A 138 13.72 -24.36 2.82
C ALA A 138 12.55 -23.68 2.10
N ALA A 139 12.13 -22.50 2.57
CA ALA A 139 11.06 -21.75 1.93
C ALA A 139 11.42 -21.31 0.50
N LEU A 140 12.67 -20.90 0.24
CA LEU A 140 13.13 -20.55 -1.10
C LEU A 140 13.21 -21.73 -2.07
N LYS A 141 13.31 -22.98 -1.57
CA LYS A 141 13.27 -24.22 -2.37
C LYS A 141 11.85 -24.70 -2.66
N GLU A 142 10.85 -24.14 -1.98
CA GLU A 142 9.46 -24.55 -2.14
C GLU A 142 8.83 -23.75 -3.28
N HIS A 143 8.14 -24.45 -4.19
CA HIS A 143 7.45 -23.81 -5.32
C HIS A 143 5.93 -23.78 -5.12
N ARG A 144 5.40 -24.56 -4.17
CA ARG A 144 3.99 -24.52 -3.80
C ARG A 144 3.71 -23.24 -3.04
N LEU A 145 2.59 -22.60 -3.36
CA LEU A 145 2.20 -21.36 -2.74
C LEU A 145 0.67 -21.24 -2.68
N ASN A 146 0.18 -20.39 -1.79
CA ASN A 146 -1.23 -20.03 -1.74
C ASN A 146 -1.52 -18.89 -2.74
N HIS A 147 -2.33 -19.13 -3.77
CA HIS A 147 -2.64 -18.14 -4.81
C HIS A 147 -3.74 -17.13 -4.42
N TRP A 148 -4.43 -17.31 -3.29
CA TRP A 148 -5.52 -16.41 -2.91
C TRP A 148 -5.10 -14.95 -2.64
N PRO A 149 -3.98 -14.67 -1.93
CA PRO A 149 -3.51 -13.29 -1.77
C PRO A 149 -3.30 -12.59 -3.11
N ALA A 150 -2.62 -13.25 -4.06
CA ALA A 150 -2.41 -12.71 -5.40
C ALA A 150 -3.74 -12.47 -6.14
N SER A 151 -4.68 -13.42 -6.03
CA SER A 151 -6.02 -13.30 -6.62
C SER A 151 -6.78 -12.09 -6.08
N LEU A 152 -6.77 -11.87 -4.76
CA LEU A 152 -7.44 -10.72 -4.13
C LEU A 152 -6.78 -9.39 -4.47
N ILE A 153 -5.45 -9.36 -4.55
CA ILE A 153 -4.71 -8.19 -5.03
C ILE A 153 -5.17 -7.87 -6.46
N PHE A 154 -5.25 -8.86 -7.34
CA PHE A 154 -5.74 -8.65 -8.69
C PHE A 154 -7.20 -8.14 -8.68
N SER A 155 -8.08 -8.76 -7.89
CA SER A 155 -9.48 -8.35 -7.75
C SER A 155 -9.62 -6.89 -7.34
N VAL A 156 -8.90 -6.45 -6.31
CA VAL A 156 -9.07 -5.09 -5.76
C VAL A 156 -8.59 -4.03 -6.75
N HIS A 157 -7.49 -4.27 -7.46
CA HIS A 157 -6.95 -3.31 -8.42
C HIS A 157 -7.74 -3.30 -9.74
N VAL A 158 -8.21 -4.45 -10.24
CA VAL A 158 -9.11 -4.47 -11.40
C VAL A 158 -10.44 -3.80 -11.07
N TYR A 159 -10.99 -4.05 -9.87
CA TYR A 159 -12.19 -3.37 -9.39
C TYR A 159 -11.97 -1.85 -9.30
N HIS A 160 -10.81 -1.41 -8.80
CA HIS A 160 -10.43 0.01 -8.77
C HIS A 160 -10.53 0.64 -10.15
N MET A 161 -9.78 0.09 -11.10
CA MET A 161 -9.65 0.63 -12.46
C MET A 161 -10.98 0.62 -13.21
N ALA A 162 -11.86 -0.35 -12.91
CA ALA A 162 -13.16 -0.47 -13.58
C ALA A 162 -14.21 0.53 -13.04
N PHE A 163 -14.22 0.80 -11.73
CA PHE A 163 -15.34 1.51 -11.09
C PHE A 163 -14.98 2.87 -10.49
N PHE A 164 -13.69 3.20 -10.36
CA PHE A 164 -13.21 4.49 -9.87
C PHE A 164 -12.44 5.17 -11.01
N LYS A 165 -12.89 6.35 -11.43
CA LYS A 165 -12.38 7.01 -12.64
C LYS A 165 -11.29 8.06 -12.37
N ASN A 166 -11.04 8.36 -11.10
CA ASN A 166 -10.14 9.40 -10.64
C ASN A 166 -8.68 8.91 -10.44
N LEU A 167 -8.20 8.02 -11.33
CA LEU A 167 -6.83 7.53 -11.26
C LEU A 167 -5.87 8.56 -11.85
N GLN A 168 -4.85 8.91 -11.09
CA GLN A 168 -3.77 9.76 -11.57
C GLN A 168 -2.85 8.99 -12.54
N PRO A 169 -2.09 9.66 -13.41
CA PRO A 169 -1.17 8.99 -14.33
C PRO A 169 -0.17 8.05 -13.62
N ILE A 170 0.29 8.42 -12.43
CA ILE A 170 1.16 7.57 -11.62
C ILE A 170 0.45 6.31 -11.12
N ASP A 171 -0.84 6.40 -10.82
CA ASP A 171 -1.65 5.25 -10.45
C ASP A 171 -1.79 4.33 -11.66
N TRP A 172 -2.09 4.86 -12.85
CA TRP A 172 -2.14 4.07 -14.08
C TRP A 172 -0.83 3.33 -14.36
N LEU A 173 0.32 4.01 -14.23
CA LEU A 173 1.63 3.39 -14.41
C LEU A 173 1.84 2.24 -13.42
N HIS A 174 1.56 2.48 -12.13
CA HIS A 174 1.64 1.45 -11.10
C HIS A 174 0.74 0.25 -11.41
N HIS A 175 -0.52 0.48 -11.78
CA HIS A 175 -1.48 -0.59 -12.05
C HIS A 175 -1.07 -1.40 -13.29
N LEU A 176 -0.66 -0.74 -14.37
CA LEU A 176 -0.19 -1.42 -15.56
C LEU A 176 1.05 -2.28 -15.25
N LEU A 177 2.04 -1.72 -14.57
CA LEU A 177 3.29 -2.42 -14.30
C LEU A 177 3.14 -3.54 -13.26
N MET A 178 2.43 -3.30 -12.16
CA MET A 178 2.32 -4.23 -11.04
C MET A 178 1.21 -5.27 -11.22
N VAL A 179 0.08 -4.88 -11.82
CA VAL A 179 -1.12 -5.74 -11.89
C VAL A 179 -1.22 -6.42 -13.24
N VAL A 180 -1.12 -5.66 -14.33
CA VAL A 180 -1.29 -6.20 -15.69
C VAL A 180 -0.07 -6.98 -16.15
N LEU A 181 1.14 -6.46 -15.89
CA LEU A 181 2.39 -7.11 -16.29
C LEU A 181 2.93 -8.04 -15.20
N ALA A 182 3.21 -7.53 -14.00
CA ALA A 182 3.86 -8.32 -12.97
C ALA A 182 2.95 -9.39 -12.34
N GLY A 183 1.63 -9.18 -12.29
CA GLY A 183 0.66 -10.15 -11.78
C GLY A 183 0.75 -11.52 -12.49
N PRO A 184 0.58 -11.58 -13.82
CA PRO A 184 0.76 -12.83 -14.58
C PRO A 184 2.17 -13.42 -14.45
N ILE A 185 3.21 -12.57 -14.41
CA ILE A 185 4.60 -13.01 -14.28
C ILE A 185 4.86 -13.64 -12.92
N VAL A 186 4.38 -13.06 -11.82
CA VAL A 186 4.61 -13.59 -10.47
C VAL A 186 3.94 -14.95 -10.26
N ILE A 187 2.77 -15.16 -10.87
CA ILE A 187 2.06 -16.45 -10.85
C ILE A 187 2.89 -17.55 -11.56
N THR A 188 3.63 -17.19 -12.61
CA THR A 188 4.38 -18.13 -13.45
C THR A 188 5.87 -18.24 -13.11
N ALA A 189 6.40 -17.36 -12.27
CA ALA A 189 7.83 -17.28 -11.96
C ALA A 189 8.33 -18.30 -10.90
N GLU A 190 7.50 -19.25 -10.47
CA GLU A 190 7.87 -20.32 -9.52
C GLU A 190 8.55 -19.79 -8.22
N VAL A 191 8.18 -18.60 -7.75
CA VAL A 191 8.81 -17.92 -6.59
C VAL A 191 8.33 -18.44 -5.22
N GLY A 192 7.33 -19.32 -5.18
CA GLY A 192 6.93 -20.02 -3.95
C GLY A 192 6.42 -19.10 -2.83
N PRO A 193 6.68 -19.45 -1.55
CA PRO A 193 6.30 -18.66 -0.37
C PRO A 193 6.78 -17.20 -0.39
N MET A 194 7.87 -16.89 -1.10
CA MET A 194 8.38 -15.54 -1.25
C MET A 194 7.35 -14.59 -1.90
N MET A 195 6.44 -15.11 -2.73
CA MET A 195 5.35 -14.32 -3.31
C MET A 195 4.43 -13.73 -2.23
N ASN A 196 4.00 -14.55 -1.28
CA ASN A 196 3.08 -14.12 -0.23
C ASN A 196 3.78 -13.29 0.83
N TYR A 197 5.07 -13.55 1.07
CA TYR A 197 5.93 -12.64 1.80
C TYR A 197 5.95 -11.24 1.15
N ASN A 198 6.18 -11.14 -0.16
CA ASN A 198 6.11 -9.88 -0.89
C ASN A 198 4.73 -9.22 -0.79
N HIS A 199 3.64 -9.97 -1.01
CA HIS A 199 2.28 -9.46 -0.93
C HIS A 199 1.91 -8.93 0.45
N PHE A 200 2.40 -9.56 1.52
CA PHE A 200 2.15 -9.10 2.88
C PHE A 200 2.71 -7.69 3.12
N PHE A 201 3.93 -7.42 2.69
CA PHE A 201 4.57 -6.11 2.87
C PHE A 201 4.18 -5.08 1.80
N MET A 202 3.77 -5.52 0.61
CA MET A 202 3.37 -4.62 -0.47
C MET A 202 1.92 -4.14 -0.32
N CYS A 203 1.00 -5.08 -0.07
CA CYS A 203 -0.45 -4.83 -0.09
C CYS A 203 -1.15 -5.27 1.20
N GLY A 204 -0.52 -6.10 2.04
CA GLY A 204 -1.09 -6.58 3.30
C GLY A 204 -1.09 -5.51 4.38
N VAL A 205 -0.45 -5.78 5.53
CA VAL A 205 -0.56 -4.93 6.73
C VAL A 205 -0.17 -3.47 6.48
N PRO A 206 0.98 -3.14 5.83
CA PRO A 206 1.37 -1.75 5.61
C PRO A 206 0.31 -1.00 4.80
N GLY A 207 -0.16 -1.60 3.71
CA GLY A 207 -1.20 -1.01 2.87
C GLY A 207 -2.55 -0.91 3.58
N GLY A 208 -2.93 -1.92 4.36
CA GLY A 208 -4.18 -1.92 5.13
C GLY A 208 -4.23 -0.80 6.16
N VAL A 209 -3.12 -0.55 6.86
CA VAL A 209 -3.01 0.57 7.80
C VAL A 209 -3.04 1.91 7.07
N ASP A 210 -2.33 2.04 5.95
CA ASP A 210 -2.32 3.24 5.11
C ASP A 210 -3.74 3.64 4.66
N TYR A 211 -4.46 2.69 4.05
CA TYR A 211 -5.83 2.92 3.62
C TYR A 211 -6.81 3.15 4.78
N LEU A 212 -6.56 2.54 5.94
CA LEU A 212 -7.36 2.83 7.14
C LEU A 212 -7.18 4.29 7.55
N MET A 213 -5.95 4.81 7.59
CA MET A 213 -5.71 6.21 7.94
C MET A 213 -6.36 7.16 6.92
N LEU A 214 -6.29 6.87 5.62
CA LEU A 214 -6.98 7.65 4.60
C LEU A 214 -8.51 7.63 4.78
N PHE A 215 -9.07 6.48 5.17
CA PHE A 215 -10.48 6.37 5.57
C PHE A 215 -10.80 7.26 6.77
N LEU A 216 -9.95 7.25 7.82
CA LEU A 216 -10.11 8.10 9.01
C LEU A 216 -10.03 9.59 8.65
N VAL A 217 -9.10 9.99 7.77
CA VAL A 217 -8.95 11.38 7.31
C VAL A 217 -10.21 11.86 6.57
N LYS A 218 -10.75 11.07 5.64
CA LYS A 218 -11.99 11.43 4.91
C LYS A 218 -13.23 11.48 5.81
N HIS A 219 -13.19 10.85 6.97
CA HIS A 219 -14.22 10.96 8.01
C HIS A 219 -13.90 12.03 9.08
N SER A 220 -12.80 12.79 8.92
CA SER A 220 -12.33 13.81 9.86
C SER A 220 -12.02 13.27 11.26
N TRP A 221 -11.67 11.98 11.37
CA TRP A 221 -11.24 11.34 12.63
C TRP A 221 -9.73 11.34 12.82
N MET A 222 -8.98 11.74 11.78
CA MET A 222 -7.53 11.89 11.80
C MET A 222 -7.15 13.13 10.98
N THR A 223 -6.14 13.87 11.42
CA THR A 223 -5.65 15.01 10.63
C THR A 223 -4.80 14.53 9.46
N PRO A 224 -4.84 15.20 8.29
CA PRO A 224 -4.01 14.81 7.14
C PRO A 224 -2.51 14.81 7.44
N LEU A 225 -2.03 15.68 8.32
CA LEU A 225 -0.60 15.74 8.66
C LEU A 225 -0.17 14.57 9.56
N GLU A 226 -1.07 14.10 10.42
CA GLU A 226 -0.84 12.94 11.26
C GLU A 226 -0.81 11.64 10.44
N GLU A 227 -1.73 11.48 9.50
CA GLU A 227 -1.73 10.39 8.52
C GLU A 227 -0.37 10.33 7.78
N LYS A 228 0.04 11.42 7.13
CA LYS A 228 1.33 11.50 6.40
C LYS A 228 2.53 11.16 7.27
N ARG A 229 2.51 11.57 8.55
CA ARG A 229 3.57 11.26 9.51
C ARG A 229 3.66 9.76 9.76
N ILE A 230 2.53 9.10 10.04
CA ILE A 230 2.48 7.67 10.32
C ILE A 230 2.81 6.88 9.04
N ALA A 231 2.26 7.27 7.89
CA ALA A 231 2.57 6.68 6.59
C ALA A 231 4.07 6.72 6.27
N THR A 232 4.75 7.82 6.62
CA THR A 232 6.21 7.94 6.49
C THR A 232 6.94 6.90 7.33
N VAL A 233 6.54 6.73 8.60
CA VAL A 233 7.16 5.73 9.49
C VAL A 233 6.93 4.32 8.97
N ILE A 234 5.71 3.99 8.55
CA ILE A 234 5.37 2.67 7.99
C ILE A 234 6.21 2.39 6.74
N ASN A 235 6.32 3.36 5.82
CA ASN A 235 7.05 3.15 4.58
C ASN A 235 8.56 2.96 4.81
N VAL A 236 9.17 3.80 5.66
CA VAL A 236 10.61 3.78 5.95
C VAL A 236 11.01 2.53 6.74
N TRP A 237 10.25 2.17 7.78
CA TRP A 237 10.67 1.12 8.72
C TRP A 237 10.04 -0.24 8.46
N PHE A 238 8.93 -0.29 7.71
CA PHE A 238 8.14 -1.52 7.60
C PHE A 238 7.74 -1.92 6.18
N ARG A 239 7.68 -1.02 5.20
CA ARG A 239 7.43 -1.44 3.79
C ARG A 239 8.72 -1.60 3.02
N ALA A 240 9.50 -0.53 2.90
CA ALA A 240 10.69 -0.51 2.04
C ALA A 240 11.75 -1.56 2.42
N PRO A 241 12.16 -1.72 3.70
CA PRO A 241 13.20 -2.68 4.06
C PRO A 241 12.82 -4.11 3.69
N TRP A 242 11.55 -4.47 3.89
CA TRP A 242 11.07 -5.82 3.63
C TRP A 242 10.86 -6.08 2.14
N LEU A 243 10.45 -5.08 1.34
CA LEU A 243 10.44 -5.21 -0.12
C LEU A 243 11.85 -5.29 -0.71
N VAL A 244 12.84 -4.62 -0.12
CA VAL A 244 14.25 -4.81 -0.49
C VAL A 244 14.71 -6.23 -0.12
N SER A 245 14.26 -6.78 1.03
CA SER A 245 14.58 -8.16 1.39
C SER A 245 14.04 -9.20 0.41
N VAL A 246 12.90 -8.94 -0.25
CA VAL A 246 12.37 -9.78 -1.35
C VAL A 246 13.40 -9.86 -2.48
N ALA A 247 13.99 -8.73 -2.87
CA ALA A 247 15.02 -8.69 -3.90
C ALA A 247 16.27 -9.51 -3.49
N CYS A 248 16.68 -9.40 -2.23
CA CYS A 248 17.78 -10.21 -1.68
C CYS A 248 17.46 -11.71 -1.68
N PHE A 249 16.26 -12.10 -1.26
CA PHE A 249 15.84 -13.49 -1.23
C PHE A 249 15.72 -14.11 -2.62
N GLY A 250 15.17 -13.38 -3.60
CA GLY A 250 15.14 -13.91 -4.96
C GLY A 250 16.52 -13.99 -5.61
N TYR A 251 17.45 -13.09 -5.24
CA TYR A 251 18.85 -13.25 -5.64
C TYR A 251 19.45 -14.54 -5.08
N ILE A 252 19.23 -14.85 -3.79
CA ILE A 252 19.67 -16.12 -3.18
C ILE A 252 19.02 -17.32 -3.89
N GLN A 253 17.73 -17.22 -4.21
CA GLN A 253 16.98 -18.28 -4.90
C GLN A 253 17.61 -18.67 -6.25
N PHE A 254 18.26 -17.74 -6.96
CA PHE A 254 19.00 -18.05 -8.21
C PHE A 254 20.16 -19.03 -8.02
N PHE A 255 20.77 -19.06 -6.85
CA PHE A 255 21.88 -19.98 -6.55
C PHE A 255 21.40 -21.29 -5.94
N ILE A 256 20.13 -21.35 -5.51
CA ILE A 256 19.51 -22.55 -4.97
C ILE A 256 18.87 -23.37 -6.09
N ASP A 257 18.17 -22.70 -7.00
CA ASP A 257 17.39 -23.36 -8.05
C ASP A 257 18.10 -23.33 -9.40
N ASN A 258 18.18 -24.48 -10.08
CA ASN A 258 18.57 -24.52 -11.49
C ASN A 258 17.41 -24.09 -12.38
N THR A 259 17.23 -22.77 -12.50
CA THR A 259 16.06 -22.14 -13.12
C THR A 259 16.25 -21.98 -14.63
N PRO A 260 15.28 -22.37 -15.48
CA PRO A 260 15.34 -22.08 -16.91
C PRO A 260 15.49 -20.57 -17.19
N LEU A 261 16.21 -20.21 -18.25
CA LEU A 261 16.53 -18.81 -18.56
C LEU A 261 15.31 -17.87 -18.57
N HIS A 262 14.17 -18.31 -19.09
CA HIS A 262 12.96 -17.48 -19.14
C HIS A 262 12.39 -17.18 -17.73
N ILE A 263 12.36 -18.17 -16.83
CA ILE A 263 11.94 -17.96 -15.43
C ILE A 263 12.97 -17.10 -14.69
N PHE A 264 14.26 -17.27 -14.99
CA PHE A 264 15.32 -16.40 -14.44
C PHE A 264 15.07 -14.93 -14.83
N LEU A 265 14.77 -14.64 -16.09
CA LEU A 265 14.46 -13.28 -16.56
C LEU A 265 13.20 -12.71 -15.89
N PHE A 266 12.14 -13.52 -15.74
CA PHE A 266 10.92 -13.14 -15.02
C PHE A 266 11.19 -12.79 -13.56
N ARG A 267 11.94 -13.64 -12.86
CA ARG A 267 12.37 -13.38 -11.48
C ARG A 267 13.20 -12.09 -11.40
N CYS A 268 14.18 -11.88 -12.28
CA CYS A 268 14.96 -10.63 -12.32
C CYS A 268 14.07 -9.38 -12.46
N PHE A 269 13.10 -9.41 -13.37
CA PHE A 269 12.12 -8.33 -13.52
C PHE A 269 11.33 -8.08 -12.22
N LEU A 270 10.82 -9.14 -11.58
CA LEU A 270 10.07 -9.03 -10.33
C LEU A 270 10.90 -8.48 -9.16
N LEU A 271 12.18 -8.85 -9.06
CA LEU A 271 13.08 -8.36 -8.00
C LEU A 271 13.35 -6.85 -8.15
N LEU A 272 13.66 -6.41 -9.37
CA LEU A 272 13.84 -5.00 -9.68
C LEU A 272 12.55 -4.22 -9.38
N LEU A 273 11.41 -4.79 -9.75
CA LEU A 273 10.12 -4.15 -9.57
C LEU A 273 9.73 -4.04 -8.08
N ALA A 274 9.96 -5.08 -7.28
CA ALA A 274 9.70 -5.07 -5.84
C ALA A 274 10.58 -4.03 -5.12
N ALA A 275 11.87 -4.00 -5.41
CA ALA A 275 12.80 -3.02 -4.85
C ALA A 275 12.44 -1.59 -5.29
N TRP A 276 12.17 -1.39 -6.58
CA TRP A 276 11.72 -0.11 -7.11
C TRP A 276 10.44 0.35 -6.40
N ASN A 277 9.43 -0.50 -6.28
CA ASN A 277 8.17 -0.16 -5.61
C ASN A 277 8.41 0.30 -4.15
N GLY A 278 9.17 -0.48 -3.38
CA GLY A 278 9.46 -0.15 -1.99
C GLY A 278 10.19 1.18 -1.82
N LEU A 279 11.25 1.41 -2.61
CA LEU A 279 12.07 2.61 -2.51
C LEU A 279 11.36 3.85 -3.06
N PHE A 280 10.73 3.74 -4.23
CA PHE A 280 10.07 4.84 -4.91
C PHE A 280 8.90 5.40 -4.09
N PHE A 281 8.00 4.54 -3.59
CA PHE A 281 6.87 4.99 -2.80
C PHE A 281 7.29 5.50 -1.42
N MET A 282 8.33 4.93 -0.81
CA MET A 282 8.91 5.47 0.43
C MET A 282 9.39 6.91 0.25
N GLU A 283 10.19 7.19 -0.79
CA GLU A 283 10.68 8.53 -1.07
C GLU A 283 9.52 9.52 -1.27
N ARG A 284 8.49 9.13 -2.03
CA ARG A 284 7.31 9.98 -2.26
C ARG A 284 6.57 10.32 -0.96
N VAL A 285 6.35 9.33 -0.09
CA VAL A 285 5.64 9.54 1.17
C VAL A 285 6.44 10.43 2.11
N VAL A 286 7.75 10.19 2.24
CA VAL A 286 8.67 11.03 3.04
C VAL A 286 8.64 12.47 2.54
N GLY A 287 8.85 12.68 1.24
CA GLY A 287 8.87 14.02 0.67
C GLY A 287 7.52 14.74 0.83
N ASN A 288 6.41 14.03 0.61
CA ASN A 288 5.06 14.57 0.81
C ASN A 288 4.84 15.05 2.25
N PHE A 289 5.25 14.26 3.25
CA PHE A 289 5.15 14.65 4.65
C PHE A 289 5.93 15.94 4.97
N HIS A 290 7.18 16.02 4.55
CA HIS A 290 8.03 17.19 4.86
C HIS A 290 7.49 18.48 4.25
N VAL A 291 7.01 18.42 3.01
CA VAL A 291 6.44 19.57 2.31
C VAL A 291 5.15 20.04 2.98
N ASN A 292 4.24 19.12 3.30
CA ASN A 292 3.00 19.47 4.00
C ASN A 292 3.25 20.03 5.40
N ARG A 293 4.23 19.46 6.11
CA ARG A 293 4.63 19.97 7.43
C ARG A 293 5.18 21.39 7.35
N TYR A 294 6.01 21.66 6.35
CA TYR A 294 6.54 23.00 6.12
C TYR A 294 5.41 24.00 5.80
N LYS A 295 4.52 23.68 4.87
CA LYS A 295 3.34 24.50 4.55
C LYS A 295 2.49 24.80 5.78
N ALA A 296 2.19 23.79 6.59
CA ALA A 296 1.42 23.96 7.82
C ALA A 296 2.11 24.88 8.84
N LYS A 297 3.45 24.81 8.94
CA LYS A 297 4.23 25.71 9.79
C LYS A 297 4.17 27.15 9.28
N THR A 298 4.40 27.36 7.98
CA THR A 298 4.37 28.69 7.35
C THR A 298 2.99 29.34 7.50
N ALA A 299 1.91 28.58 7.30
CA ALA A 299 0.54 29.06 7.52
C ALA A 299 0.30 29.45 8.98
N ALA A 300 0.77 28.63 9.94
CA ALA A 300 0.66 28.95 11.36
C ALA A 300 1.44 30.23 11.74
N ASP A 301 2.65 30.41 11.22
CA ASP A 301 3.45 31.61 11.48
C ASP A 301 2.83 32.86 10.83
N ALA A 302 2.29 32.75 9.61
CA ALA A 302 1.55 33.83 8.95
C ALA A 302 0.29 34.24 9.74
N SER A 303 -0.40 33.29 10.36
CA SER A 303 -1.58 33.58 11.19
C SER A 303 -1.25 34.33 12.48
N ARG A 304 -0.02 34.17 13.01
CA ARG A 304 0.47 34.87 14.21
C ARG A 304 0.85 36.32 13.93
N LEU A 305 1.32 36.61 12.71
CA LEU A 305 1.78 37.94 12.32
C LEU A 305 0.64 38.89 11.97
N SER A 306 -0.49 38.39 11.45
CA SER A 306 -1.69 39.20 11.22
C SER A 306 -2.96 38.34 11.22
N PRO A 307 -3.98 38.67 12.04
CA PRO A 307 -5.29 38.03 11.97
C PRO A 307 -5.94 38.14 10.59
N ALA A 308 -5.61 39.19 9.81
CA ALA A 308 -6.12 39.37 8.46
C ALA A 308 -5.45 38.42 7.44
N SER A 309 -4.16 38.08 7.60
CA SER A 309 -3.51 37.05 6.77
C SER A 309 -3.95 35.64 7.16
N ALA A 310 -4.36 35.42 8.42
CA ALA A 310 -4.93 34.15 8.87
C ALA A 310 -6.24 33.81 8.13
N ALA A 311 -7.10 34.79 7.89
CA ALA A 311 -8.37 34.60 7.18
C ALA A 311 -8.17 34.29 5.69
N ALA A 312 -7.14 34.86 5.06
CA ALA A 312 -6.80 34.56 3.67
C ALA A 312 -6.21 33.15 3.52
N ALA A 313 -5.33 32.72 4.44
CA ALA A 313 -4.74 31.38 4.42
C ALA A 313 -5.74 30.27 4.79
N ALA A 314 -6.72 30.55 5.66
CA ALA A 314 -7.76 29.60 6.05
C ALA A 314 -8.80 29.35 4.94
N GLY A 315 -8.91 30.23 3.95
CA GLY A 315 -9.81 30.07 2.80
C GLY A 315 -9.26 29.19 1.68
N GLU A 316 -7.96 28.92 1.69
CA GLU A 316 -7.28 28.04 0.71
C GLU A 316 -7.20 26.59 1.18
N ASP A 317 -7.63 26.30 2.41
CA ASP A 317 -7.52 24.98 2.99
C ASP A 317 -8.77 24.14 2.63
N GLN A 318 -8.51 22.91 2.19
CA GLN A 318 -9.40 21.74 2.26
C GLN A 318 -10.28 21.36 1.08
N ASP A 319 -9.83 21.56 -0.16
CA ASP A 319 -10.13 20.52 -1.14
C ASP A 319 -8.88 19.65 -1.33
N TYR A 320 -8.79 18.62 -0.48
CA TYR A 320 -7.78 17.57 -0.53
C TYR A 320 -7.72 16.90 -1.93
N GLU A 321 -8.72 17.15 -2.78
CA GLU A 321 -8.90 16.62 -4.13
C GLU A 321 -9.61 17.61 -5.10
N THR A 322 -9.37 18.94 -5.05
CA THR A 322 -9.60 19.69 -6.30
C THR A 322 -8.47 19.35 -7.26
N ASP A 323 -8.83 18.74 -8.39
CA ASP A 323 -7.95 18.34 -9.50
C ASP A 323 -7.06 19.49 -10.06
N GLU A 324 -7.20 20.73 -9.55
CA GLU A 324 -6.51 21.93 -10.02
C GLU A 324 -5.06 22.09 -9.53
N HIS A 325 -4.60 21.34 -8.52
CA HIS A 325 -3.17 21.34 -8.15
C HIS A 325 -2.29 20.47 -9.06
N VAL A 326 -2.87 19.89 -10.11
CA VAL A 326 -2.15 19.20 -11.18
C VAL A 326 -2.02 20.13 -12.38
N LEU A 327 -1.28 21.23 -12.22
CA LEU A 327 -0.65 21.81 -13.41
C LEU A 327 0.28 20.72 -13.99
N PRO A 328 0.19 20.37 -15.29
CA PRO A 328 1.13 19.45 -15.89
C PRO A 328 2.51 20.01 -15.60
N SER A 329 3.31 19.24 -14.84
CA SER A 329 4.65 19.64 -14.47
C SER A 329 5.37 20.05 -15.74
N THR A 330 5.74 21.33 -15.84
CA THR A 330 6.58 21.81 -16.93
C THR A 330 7.90 21.08 -16.84
N VAL A 331 8.02 20.03 -17.64
CA VAL A 331 9.25 19.28 -17.85
C VAL A 331 10.28 20.30 -18.35
N ILE A 332 11.41 20.43 -17.65
CA ILE A 332 12.56 21.16 -18.18
C ILE A 332 12.93 20.46 -19.49
N PRO A 333 12.95 21.15 -20.64
CA PRO A 333 13.21 20.53 -21.93
C PRO A 333 14.67 20.05 -21.94
N ASN A 334 14.88 18.79 -21.63
CA ASN A 334 16.09 18.08 -21.97
C ASN A 334 15.79 17.30 -23.24
N ALA A 335 16.42 17.70 -24.35
CA ALA A 335 16.18 17.15 -25.69
C ALA A 335 16.30 15.61 -25.79
N LEU A 336 16.95 14.96 -24.81
CA LEU A 336 17.04 13.50 -24.71
C LEU A 336 15.78 12.84 -24.13
N SER A 337 14.96 13.54 -23.32
CA SER A 337 13.78 12.95 -22.67
C SER A 337 12.52 13.01 -23.55
N GLU A 338 12.40 14.00 -24.44
CA GLU A 338 11.29 14.13 -25.39
C GLU A 338 11.31 13.03 -26.46
N GLY A 339 12.49 12.59 -26.89
CA GLY A 339 12.61 11.57 -27.95
C GLY A 339 12.25 10.14 -27.51
N LEU A 340 12.32 9.86 -26.21
CA LEU A 340 12.03 8.53 -25.65
C LEU A 340 10.74 8.47 -24.82
N GLY A 341 10.10 9.61 -24.54
CA GLY A 341 8.92 9.66 -23.66
C GLY A 341 9.20 9.18 -22.22
N LEU A 342 10.47 9.05 -21.83
CA LEU A 342 10.92 8.52 -20.52
C LEU A 342 11.25 9.63 -19.51
N GLY A 343 10.76 10.86 -19.73
CA GLY A 343 10.99 12.04 -18.90
C GLY A 343 10.33 12.05 -17.51
N GLY A 344 10.07 10.89 -16.90
CA GLY A 344 9.53 10.75 -15.55
C GLY A 344 10.60 10.82 -14.47
N GLY A 345 11.33 11.94 -14.40
CA GLY A 345 12.28 12.17 -13.31
C GLY A 345 11.57 12.23 -11.96
N MET A 346 12.11 11.52 -10.97
CA MET A 346 11.73 11.58 -9.55
C MET A 346 11.51 13.03 -9.12
N ARG A 347 10.25 13.41 -8.97
CA ARG A 347 9.89 14.58 -8.18
C ARG A 347 8.88 14.14 -7.15
N VAL A 348 9.25 14.38 -5.89
CA VAL A 348 8.32 14.55 -4.78
C VAL A 348 7.17 15.44 -5.28
N ALA A 349 5.95 15.19 -4.85
CA ALA A 349 4.76 15.99 -5.20
C ALA A 349 4.82 17.39 -4.54
N VAL A 350 5.92 18.10 -4.78
CA VAL A 350 6.14 19.51 -4.51
C VAL A 350 5.86 20.16 -5.83
N SER A 351 4.88 21.06 -5.87
CA SER A 351 4.66 21.81 -7.11
C SER A 351 5.97 22.52 -7.46
N HIS A 352 6.23 22.73 -8.76
CA HIS A 352 7.41 23.50 -9.17
C HIS A 352 7.46 24.86 -8.46
N GLN A 353 6.30 25.46 -8.21
CA GLN A 353 6.14 26.70 -7.50
C GLN A 353 6.53 26.59 -6.01
N ASP A 354 6.18 25.50 -5.34
CA ASP A 354 6.62 25.23 -3.96
C ASP A 354 8.15 25.06 -3.88
N LEU A 355 8.77 24.41 -4.87
CA LEU A 355 10.24 24.31 -4.93
C LEU A 355 10.88 25.67 -5.14
N LEU A 356 10.35 26.49 -6.06
CA LEU A 356 10.84 27.86 -6.26
C LEU A 356 10.66 28.72 -5.00
N GLN A 357 9.57 28.54 -4.24
CA GLN A 357 9.37 29.22 -2.96
C GLN A 357 10.40 28.78 -1.92
N LEU A 358 10.65 27.47 -1.80
CA LEU A 358 11.69 26.92 -0.91
C LEU A 358 13.10 27.37 -1.31
N GLU A 359 13.39 27.47 -2.61
CA GLU A 359 14.67 27.97 -3.13
C GLU A 359 14.82 29.49 -2.97
N ALA A 360 13.72 30.23 -2.83
CA ALA A 360 13.72 31.68 -2.58
C ALA A 360 13.90 32.03 -1.08
N GLU A 361 13.63 31.10 -0.16
CA GLU A 361 13.81 31.28 1.28
C GLU A 361 15.24 31.42 1.83
N PRO A 362 16.32 30.87 1.22
CA PRO A 362 17.68 31.07 1.70
C PRO A 362 18.11 32.56 1.72
N ALA A 363 17.40 33.41 0.97
CA ALA A 363 17.58 34.86 1.00
C ALA A 363 16.96 35.54 2.24
N ARG A 364 16.03 34.89 2.94
CA ARG A 364 15.37 35.39 4.17
C ARG A 364 15.97 34.79 5.44
N GLU A 365 16.36 33.53 5.42
CA GLU A 365 17.04 32.84 6.53
C GLU A 365 18.57 32.85 6.40
N ALA A 366 19.15 33.86 5.73
CA ALA A 366 20.56 34.16 5.97
C ALA A 366 20.69 34.40 7.48
N TYR A 367 21.21 33.39 8.19
CA TYR A 367 21.49 33.48 9.61
C TYR A 367 22.15 34.83 9.82
N PRO A 368 21.66 35.68 10.74
CA PRO A 368 22.31 36.95 11.01
C PRO A 368 23.77 36.61 11.20
N THR A 369 24.61 37.18 10.34
CA THR A 369 26.04 36.93 10.40
C THR A 369 26.47 37.15 11.85
N ALA A 370 27.52 36.46 12.29
CA ALA A 370 28.01 36.64 13.66
C ALA A 370 28.22 38.14 14.01
N GLU A 371 28.43 38.99 13.01
CA GLU A 371 28.37 40.45 13.09
C GLU A 371 26.97 41.02 13.35
N ALA A 372 25.94 40.70 12.55
CA ALA A 372 24.57 41.17 12.79
C ALA A 372 24.03 40.75 14.18
N ALA A 373 24.40 39.55 14.65
CA ALA A 373 24.08 39.11 16.01
C ALA A 373 24.85 39.90 17.09
N LYS A 374 26.10 40.30 16.83
CA LYS A 374 26.89 41.17 17.73
C LYS A 374 26.35 42.59 17.77
N GLU A 375 25.93 43.16 16.64
CA GLU A 375 25.36 44.52 16.58
C GLU A 375 24.01 44.59 17.30
N ALA A 376 23.13 43.62 17.09
CA ALA A 376 21.86 43.53 17.81
C ALA A 376 22.06 43.40 19.34
N LYS A 377 23.15 42.76 19.78
CA LYS A 377 23.52 42.65 21.20
C LYS A 377 24.17 43.91 21.76
N LYS A 378 24.72 44.78 20.91
CA LYS A 378 25.30 46.08 21.28
C LYS A 378 24.25 47.20 21.31
N ALA A 379 23.16 47.02 20.58
CA ALA A 379 22.01 47.94 20.54
C ALA A 379 20.99 47.70 21.67
N ARG A 380 21.09 46.57 22.37
CA ARG A 380 20.39 46.29 23.64
C ARG A 380 21.32 46.60 24.81
#